data_AF-A0A793D1X9-F1
#
_entry.id   AF-A0A793D1X9-F1
#
_cell.length_a   1.000
_cell.length_b   1.000
_cell.length_c   1.000
_cell.angle_alpha   90.00
_cell.angle_beta   90.00
_cell.angle_gamma   90.00
#
_symmetry.space_group_name_H-M   'P 1'
#
loop_
_entity.id
_entity.type
_entity.pdbx_description
1 polymer ?
#
loop_
_entity_poly.entity_id
_entity_poly.type
_entity_poly.pdbx_seq_one_letter_code
_entity_poly.pdbx_strand_id
1 'polypeptide(L)'
;MSKVFICAAIPDEQAIKEEGAVAVATAIEAGDERRARAKFHWQFLEHYPAAQDCAYKFLVCEDKPGIPRPALDSWDAEYMQENRWDEESASFVPVETESDPMNVTFDKLAPEVQNAVMVKFDTCENITVDMVISAQELLQEDMATFDGHIVEALMKMPEVNAMYPELKLHAIGWVKHKCKPGAKWPEIQAEMRIWKKRREGERKETGKYTSVVDLARARANQQN
;
A
#
# COMPACT_ATOMS: atom_id res chain seq x y z
N MET A 1 3.80 -26.40 -41.24
CA MET A 1 2.72 -25.82 -40.42
C MET A 1 3.23 -24.48 -39.89
N SER A 2 2.44 -23.42 -39.97
CA SER A 2 2.78 -22.16 -39.29
C SER A 2 2.61 -22.35 -37.79
N LYS A 3 3.51 -21.71 -37.04
CA LYS A 3 3.49 -21.61 -35.58
C LYS A 3 3.42 -20.13 -35.21
N VAL A 4 2.88 -19.84 -34.04
CA VAL A 4 2.87 -18.48 -33.48
C VAL A 4 4.12 -18.29 -32.64
N PHE A 5 4.74 -17.12 -32.77
CA PHE A 5 5.89 -16.70 -32.00
C PHE A 5 5.57 -15.39 -31.30
N ILE A 6 5.99 -15.28 -30.05
CA ILE A 6 5.93 -14.04 -29.27
C ILE A 6 7.26 -13.34 -29.45
N CYS A 7 7.20 -12.07 -29.81
CA CYS A 7 8.37 -11.26 -30.13
C CYS A 7 8.34 -9.96 -29.33
N ALA A 8 9.49 -9.53 -28.80
CA ALA A 8 9.63 -8.24 -28.14
C ALA A 8 10.90 -7.52 -28.60
N ALA A 9 10.80 -6.21 -28.74
CA ALA A 9 11.90 -5.29 -28.98
C ALA A 9 12.08 -4.45 -27.72
N ILE A 10 13.23 -4.60 -27.07
CA ILE A 10 13.54 -3.91 -25.80
C ILE A 10 14.67 -2.92 -26.07
N PRO A 11 14.45 -1.60 -25.91
CA PRO A 11 15.50 -0.61 -26.08
C PRO A 11 16.52 -0.71 -24.94
N ASP A 12 17.75 -0.27 -25.20
CA ASP A 12 18.75 -0.09 -24.15
C ASP A 12 18.49 1.17 -23.31
N GLU A 13 19.23 1.33 -22.21
CA GLU A 13 19.04 2.47 -21.31
C GLU A 13 19.29 3.82 -22.00
N GLN A 14 20.14 3.87 -23.01
CA GLN A 14 20.48 5.11 -23.71
C GLN A 14 19.32 5.53 -24.60
N ALA A 15 18.77 4.62 -25.41
CA ALA A 15 17.62 4.87 -26.26
C ALA A 15 16.38 5.31 -25.44
N ILE A 16 16.20 4.75 -24.24
CA ILE A 16 15.11 5.18 -23.34
C ILE A 16 15.32 6.63 -22.87
N LYS A 17 16.54 6.98 -22.43
CA LYS A 17 16.84 8.29 -21.83
C LYS A 17 16.92 9.43 -22.84
N GLU A 18 17.49 9.18 -24.01
CA GLU A 18 17.81 10.22 -25.00
C GLU A 18 16.72 10.36 -26.07
N GLU A 19 16.10 9.25 -26.48
CA GLU A 19 15.14 9.21 -27.59
C GLU A 19 13.71 8.88 -27.16
N GLY A 20 13.49 8.57 -25.88
CA GLY A 20 12.18 8.19 -25.36
C GLY A 20 11.68 6.86 -25.91
N ALA A 21 12.59 5.97 -26.29
CA ALA A 21 12.27 4.66 -26.83
C ALA A 21 11.46 3.80 -25.84
N VAL A 22 10.51 3.02 -26.36
CA VAL A 22 9.61 2.18 -25.56
C VAL A 22 9.75 0.72 -25.98
N ALA A 23 9.70 -0.18 -25.00
CA ALA A 23 9.66 -1.61 -25.27
C ALA A 23 8.31 -2.00 -25.87
N VAL A 24 8.33 -2.80 -26.93
CA VAL A 24 7.10 -3.21 -27.64
C VAL A 24 7.14 -4.70 -27.95
N ALA A 25 5.97 -5.33 -27.94
CA ALA A 25 5.82 -6.73 -28.25
C ALA A 25 4.73 -6.98 -29.29
N THR A 26 4.80 -8.12 -29.97
CA THR A 26 3.77 -8.58 -30.90
C THR A 26 3.85 -10.11 -31.04
N ALA A 27 2.78 -10.73 -31.53
CA ALA A 27 2.78 -12.13 -31.90
C ALA A 27 2.71 -12.28 -33.43
N ILE A 28 3.52 -13.16 -34.00
CA ILE A 28 3.58 -13.38 -35.45
C ILE A 28 3.52 -14.85 -35.82
N GLU A 29 2.93 -15.16 -36.97
CA GLU A 29 3.03 -16.49 -37.56
C GLU A 29 4.30 -16.65 -38.42
N ALA A 30 5.00 -17.76 -38.22
CA ALA A 30 6.17 -18.16 -39.00
C ALA A 30 6.35 -19.69 -39.04
N GLY A 31 7.20 -20.18 -39.94
CA GLY A 31 7.49 -21.63 -40.04
C GLY A 31 8.46 -22.15 -38.99
N ASP A 32 9.36 -21.31 -38.50
CA ASP A 32 10.40 -21.61 -37.51
C ASP A 32 10.86 -20.31 -36.84
N GLU A 33 11.59 -20.41 -35.72
CA GLU A 33 12.05 -19.24 -34.94
C GLU A 33 12.98 -18.32 -35.74
N ARG A 34 13.81 -18.88 -36.63
CA ARG A 34 14.73 -18.08 -37.45
C ARG A 34 13.96 -17.20 -38.44
N ARG A 35 12.91 -17.75 -39.06
CA ARG A 35 11.99 -16.99 -39.91
C ARG A 35 11.17 -15.99 -39.11
N ALA A 36 10.74 -16.34 -37.90
CA ALA A 36 10.05 -15.43 -37.00
C ALA A 36 10.93 -14.23 -36.67
N ARG A 37 12.17 -14.45 -36.24
CA ARG A 37 13.13 -13.39 -35.90
C ARG A 37 13.42 -12.47 -37.08
N ALA A 38 13.62 -13.03 -38.27
CA ALA A 38 13.84 -12.22 -39.48
C ALA A 38 12.60 -11.40 -39.86
N LYS A 39 11.41 -12.00 -39.82
CA LYS A 39 10.13 -11.34 -40.11
C LYS A 39 9.85 -10.22 -39.10
N PHE A 40 10.03 -10.51 -37.82
CA PHE A 40 9.85 -9.55 -36.72
C PHE A 40 10.78 -8.35 -36.85
N HIS A 41 12.08 -8.58 -37.08
CA HIS A 41 13.04 -7.50 -37.23
C HIS A 41 12.67 -6.56 -38.39
N TRP A 42 12.25 -7.13 -39.53
CA TRP A 42 11.81 -6.35 -40.67
C TRP A 42 10.53 -5.55 -40.39
N GLN A 43 9.51 -6.19 -39.80
CA GLN A 43 8.25 -5.52 -39.43
C GLN A 43 8.45 -4.42 -38.39
N PHE A 44 9.36 -4.63 -37.43
CA PHE A 44 9.71 -3.64 -36.41
C PHE A 44 10.27 -2.36 -37.05
N LEU A 45 11.24 -2.50 -37.96
CA LEU A 45 11.84 -1.35 -38.64
C LEU A 45 10.86 -0.61 -39.58
N GLU A 46 9.87 -1.32 -40.14
CA GLU A 46 8.82 -0.71 -40.94
C GLU A 46 7.84 0.09 -40.07
N HIS A 47 7.46 -0.44 -38.90
CA HIS A 47 6.50 0.20 -38.01
C HIS A 47 7.12 1.31 -37.14
N TYR A 48 8.40 1.16 -36.77
CA TYR A 48 9.17 2.09 -35.94
C TYR A 48 10.41 2.59 -36.70
N PRO A 49 10.25 3.41 -37.75
CA PRO A 49 11.38 3.89 -38.54
C PRO A 49 12.36 4.75 -37.74
N ALA A 50 11.87 5.46 -36.71
CA ALA A 50 12.71 6.24 -35.79
C ALA A 50 13.61 5.36 -34.91
N ALA A 51 13.32 4.07 -34.77
CA ALA A 51 14.12 3.13 -33.99
C ALA A 51 15.36 2.61 -34.74
N GLN A 52 15.61 3.07 -35.98
CA GLN A 52 16.78 2.65 -36.78
C GLN A 52 18.11 3.08 -36.16
N ASP A 53 18.13 4.23 -35.50
CA ASP A 53 19.33 4.79 -34.87
C ASP A 53 19.49 4.34 -33.40
N CYS A 54 18.46 3.68 -32.84
CA CYS A 54 18.43 3.14 -31.48
C CYS A 54 18.96 1.70 -31.41
N ALA A 55 19.58 1.33 -30.29
CA ALA A 55 19.90 -0.06 -29.99
C ALA A 55 18.70 -0.78 -29.32
N TYR A 56 18.19 -1.82 -29.98
CA TYR A 56 17.14 -2.71 -29.45
C TYR A 56 17.64 -4.16 -29.35
N LYS A 57 17.34 -4.81 -28.21
CA LYS A 57 17.43 -6.26 -28.04
C LYS A 57 16.14 -6.90 -28.54
N PHE A 58 16.25 -7.80 -29.52
CA PHE A 58 15.11 -8.57 -30.03
C PHE A 58 15.04 -9.94 -29.35
N LEU A 59 13.90 -10.24 -28.76
CA LEU A 59 13.59 -11.51 -28.11
C LEU A 59 12.47 -12.21 -28.87
N VAL A 60 12.59 -13.53 -29.03
CA VAL A 60 11.62 -14.36 -29.75
C VAL A 60 11.49 -15.71 -29.04
N CYS A 61 10.27 -16.15 -28.76
CA CYS A 61 9.99 -17.51 -28.30
C CYS A 61 8.76 -18.09 -29.01
N GLU A 62 8.70 -19.41 -29.14
CA GLU A 62 7.50 -20.11 -29.64
C GLU A 62 6.37 -20.00 -28.60
N ASP A 63 5.17 -19.68 -29.06
CA ASP A 63 3.97 -19.65 -28.23
C ASP A 63 3.63 -21.05 -27.69
N LYS A 64 3.29 -21.13 -26.40
CA LYS A 64 2.90 -22.37 -25.73
C LYS A 64 1.72 -22.10 -24.78
N PRO A 65 0.87 -23.10 -24.53
CA PRO A 65 -0.21 -22.95 -23.55
C PRO A 65 0.30 -22.45 -22.19
N GLY A 66 -0.32 -21.39 -21.68
CA GLY A 66 0.02 -20.81 -20.38
C GLY A 66 1.08 -19.70 -20.41
N ILE A 67 1.66 -19.40 -21.57
CA ILE A 67 2.56 -18.24 -21.74
C ILE A 67 1.70 -17.00 -22.07
N PRO A 68 1.98 -15.84 -21.45
CA PRO A 68 1.35 -14.58 -21.84
C PRO A 68 1.63 -14.30 -23.31
N ARG A 69 0.61 -13.88 -24.06
CA ARG A 69 0.72 -13.71 -25.52
C ARG A 69 0.06 -12.40 -25.95
N PRO A 70 0.79 -11.48 -26.59
CA PRO A 70 0.19 -10.27 -27.15
C PRO A 70 -0.69 -10.62 -28.36
N ALA A 71 -1.49 -9.66 -28.81
CA ALA A 71 -2.35 -9.85 -29.96
C ALA A 71 -1.54 -10.15 -31.24
N LEU A 72 -2.08 -11.02 -32.10
CA LEU A 72 -1.44 -11.41 -33.35
C LEU A 72 -1.39 -10.22 -34.31
N ASP A 73 -0.21 -9.98 -34.89
CA ASP A 73 0.10 -8.89 -35.83
C ASP A 73 -0.33 -7.49 -35.31
N SER A 74 -0.36 -7.31 -33.99
CA SER A 74 -0.64 -6.05 -33.31
C SER A 74 0.48 -5.73 -32.34
N TRP A 75 0.88 -4.46 -32.29
CA TRP A 75 1.94 -3.98 -31.41
C TRP A 75 1.37 -3.58 -30.04
N ASP A 76 2.03 -4.05 -28.99
CA ASP A 76 1.65 -3.85 -27.60
C ASP A 76 2.85 -3.25 -26.83
N ALA A 77 2.68 -2.01 -26.35
CA ALA A 77 3.69 -1.29 -25.58
C ALA A 77 3.56 -1.52 -24.06
N GLU A 78 2.49 -2.19 -23.62
CA GLU A 78 2.20 -2.49 -22.21
C GLU A 78 2.62 -3.92 -21.85
N TYR A 79 2.73 -4.81 -22.82
CA TYR A 79 3.11 -6.21 -22.63
C TYR A 79 4.36 -6.39 -21.74
N MET A 80 5.39 -5.57 -21.93
CA MET A 80 6.64 -5.65 -21.16
C MET A 80 6.56 -5.03 -19.75
N GLN A 81 5.45 -4.36 -19.42
CA GLN A 81 5.14 -3.90 -18.06
C GLN A 81 4.54 -5.05 -17.24
N GLU A 82 3.73 -5.89 -17.88
CA GLU A 82 3.07 -7.04 -17.27
C GLU A 82 3.93 -8.32 -17.30
N ASN A 83 4.91 -8.39 -18.19
CA ASN A 83 5.69 -9.60 -18.46
C ASN A 83 7.19 -9.31 -18.54
N ARG A 84 8.01 -10.26 -18.10
CA ARG A 84 9.48 -10.22 -18.21
C ARG A 84 10.00 -11.40 -19.00
N TRP A 85 11.17 -11.22 -19.60
CA TRP A 85 11.91 -12.33 -20.20
C TRP A 85 12.62 -13.13 -19.12
N ASP A 86 12.40 -14.44 -19.11
CA ASP A 86 13.14 -15.38 -18.28
C ASP A 86 14.23 -16.07 -19.11
N GLU A 87 15.50 -15.81 -18.76
CA GLU A 87 16.65 -16.36 -19.49
C GLU A 87 16.82 -17.87 -19.26
N GLU A 88 16.30 -18.43 -18.15
CA GLU A 88 16.40 -19.87 -17.87
C GLU A 88 15.45 -20.70 -18.76
N SER A 89 14.20 -20.28 -18.89
CA SER A 89 13.21 -20.92 -19.75
C SER A 89 13.22 -20.43 -21.20
N ALA A 90 13.97 -19.36 -21.50
CA ALA A 90 13.95 -18.63 -22.78
C ALA A 90 12.52 -18.30 -23.23
N SER A 91 11.71 -17.77 -22.30
CA SER A 91 10.30 -17.47 -22.53
C SER A 91 9.83 -16.27 -21.71
N PHE A 92 8.66 -15.71 -22.08
CA PHE A 92 8.04 -14.64 -21.30
C PHE A 92 7.26 -15.23 -20.12
N VAL A 93 7.45 -14.63 -18.95
CA VAL A 93 6.69 -14.97 -17.74
C VAL A 93 6.04 -13.70 -17.20
N PRO A 94 4.83 -13.79 -16.63
CA PRO A 94 4.21 -12.66 -15.95
C PRO A 94 5.14 -12.10 -14.88
N VAL A 95 5.23 -10.78 -14.80
CA VAL A 95 5.82 -10.11 -13.64
C VAL A 95 4.96 -10.49 -12.44
N GLU A 96 5.60 -10.96 -11.37
CA GLU A 96 4.91 -11.17 -10.10
C GLU A 96 4.50 -9.78 -9.60
N THR A 97 3.24 -9.41 -9.80
CA THR A 97 2.64 -8.30 -9.06
C THR A 97 2.68 -8.67 -7.59
N GLU A 98 3.22 -7.81 -6.74
CA GLU A 98 3.17 -7.97 -5.28
C GLU A 98 1.76 -8.45 -4.90
N SER A 99 1.70 -9.64 -4.30
CA SER A 99 0.46 -10.29 -3.90
C SER A 99 -0.44 -9.31 -3.16
N ASP A 100 -1.76 -9.37 -3.38
CA ASP A 100 -2.77 -8.63 -2.62
C ASP A 100 -2.33 -8.47 -1.16
N PRO A 101 -2.34 -7.25 -0.60
CA PRO A 101 -1.80 -7.00 0.73
C PRO A 101 -2.39 -8.00 1.71
N MET A 102 -1.53 -8.87 2.24
CA MET A 102 -1.96 -9.85 3.23
C MET A 102 -2.46 -9.10 4.46
N ASN A 103 -3.78 -8.97 4.55
CA ASN A 103 -4.41 -8.27 5.65
C ASN A 103 -4.23 -9.07 6.94
N VAL A 104 -3.66 -8.42 7.93
CA VAL A 104 -3.48 -8.93 9.28
C VAL A 104 -4.72 -8.60 10.10
N THR A 105 -5.23 -9.60 10.84
CA THR A 105 -6.31 -9.34 11.81
C THR A 105 -5.77 -8.52 12.97
N PHE A 106 -6.13 -7.23 13.04
CA PHE A 106 -5.63 -6.30 14.06
C PHE A 106 -5.80 -6.82 15.51
N ASP A 107 -6.96 -7.40 15.83
CA ASP A 107 -7.26 -7.91 17.18
C ASP A 107 -6.37 -9.08 17.63
N LYS A 108 -5.68 -9.75 16.69
CA LYS A 108 -4.75 -10.85 16.99
C LYS A 108 -3.33 -10.37 17.25
N LEU A 109 -3.03 -9.10 16.99
CA LEU A 109 -1.72 -8.52 17.27
C LEU A 109 -1.51 -8.34 18.77
N ALA A 110 -0.25 -8.39 19.21
CA ALA A 110 0.10 -8.01 20.58
C ALA A 110 -0.28 -6.53 20.85
N PRO A 111 -0.71 -6.17 22.07
CA PRO A 111 -1.15 -4.80 22.38
C PRO A 111 -0.11 -3.71 22.05
N GLU A 112 1.18 -4.01 22.24
CA GLU A 112 2.29 -3.12 21.91
C GLU A 112 2.34 -2.85 20.40
N VAL A 113 2.14 -3.89 19.59
CA VAL A 113 2.15 -3.83 18.13
C VAL A 113 0.89 -3.12 17.62
N GLN A 114 -0.28 -3.38 18.22
CA GLN A 114 -1.50 -2.62 17.92
C GLN A 114 -1.30 -1.13 18.15
N ASN A 115 -0.70 -0.75 19.29
CA ASN A 115 -0.41 0.64 19.62
C ASN A 115 0.58 1.26 18.65
N ALA A 116 1.64 0.54 18.30
CA ALA A 116 2.62 1.00 17.32
C ALA A 116 1.99 1.23 15.94
N VAL A 117 1.13 0.32 15.47
CA VAL A 117 0.42 0.47 14.19
C VAL A 117 -0.48 1.70 14.19
N MET A 118 -1.31 1.87 15.23
CA MET A 118 -2.16 3.05 15.38
C MET A 118 -1.37 4.35 15.47
N VAL A 119 -0.23 4.35 16.16
CA VAL A 119 0.62 5.54 16.27
C VAL A 119 1.28 5.88 14.94
N LYS A 120 1.83 4.89 14.22
CA LYS A 120 2.57 5.15 12.96
C LYS A 120 1.65 5.47 11.79
N PHE A 121 0.51 4.79 11.69
CA PHE A 121 -0.36 4.83 10.50
C PHE A 121 -1.73 5.47 10.73
N ASP A 122 -2.07 5.85 11.98
CA ASP A 122 -3.36 6.47 12.33
C ASP A 122 -4.59 5.64 11.89
N THR A 123 -4.47 4.31 11.91
CA THR A 123 -5.54 3.38 11.54
C THR A 123 -5.51 2.11 12.39
N CYS A 124 -6.67 1.47 12.51
CA CYS A 124 -6.86 0.11 13.01
C CYS A 124 -7.57 -0.80 11.99
N GLU A 125 -7.75 -0.33 10.75
CA GLU A 125 -8.42 -1.02 9.66
C GLU A 125 -7.45 -1.30 8.50
N ASN A 126 -7.70 -2.38 7.75
CA ASN A 126 -6.92 -2.77 6.56
C ASN A 126 -5.40 -2.84 6.81
N ILE A 127 -5.01 -3.41 7.94
CA ILE A 127 -3.60 -3.50 8.35
C ILE A 127 -2.89 -4.57 7.53
N THR A 128 -1.79 -4.22 6.88
CA THR A 128 -0.97 -5.15 6.08
C THR A 128 0.22 -5.68 6.88
N VAL A 129 0.86 -6.76 6.39
CA VAL A 129 2.10 -7.29 6.98
C VAL A 129 3.20 -6.23 7.01
N ASP A 130 3.38 -5.47 5.94
CA ASP A 130 4.42 -4.43 5.85
C ASP A 130 4.18 -3.28 6.84
N MET A 131 2.91 -2.90 7.05
CA MET A 131 2.55 -1.94 8.09
C MET A 131 2.93 -2.47 9.47
N VAL A 132 2.71 -3.75 9.75
CA VAL A 132 3.10 -4.35 11.03
C VAL A 132 4.62 -4.37 11.20
N ILE A 133 5.38 -4.77 10.17
CA ILE A 133 6.85 -4.77 10.20
C ILE A 133 7.37 -3.37 10.46
N SER A 134 6.89 -2.38 9.71
CA SER A 134 7.31 -0.99 9.87
C SER A 134 6.89 -0.42 11.24
N ALA A 135 5.71 -0.75 11.75
CA ALA A 135 5.29 -0.30 13.09
C ALA A 135 6.18 -0.87 14.21
N GLN A 136 6.68 -2.11 14.07
CA GLN A 136 7.52 -2.74 15.09
C GLN A 136 8.86 -2.01 15.31
N GLU A 137 9.33 -1.21 14.35
CA GLU A 137 10.50 -0.34 14.53
C GLU A 137 10.34 0.60 15.74
N LEU A 138 9.11 1.11 16.01
CA LEU A 138 8.82 1.95 17.17
C LEU A 138 8.98 1.23 18.51
N LEU A 139 8.97 -0.10 18.51
CA LEU A 139 9.17 -0.94 19.70
C LEU A 139 10.64 -1.36 19.89
N GLN A 140 11.51 -1.03 18.93
CA GLN A 140 12.91 -1.46 18.92
C GLN A 140 13.83 -0.25 18.64
N GLU A 141 14.08 0.06 17.38
CA GLU A 141 15.06 1.07 16.96
C GLU A 141 14.59 2.50 17.28
N ASP A 142 13.29 2.75 17.14
CA ASP A 142 12.69 4.08 17.23
C ASP A 142 12.01 4.36 18.58
N MET A 143 12.31 3.59 19.63
CA MET A 143 11.71 3.78 20.96
C MET A 143 11.93 5.19 21.54
N ALA A 144 13.04 5.84 21.19
CA ALA A 144 13.39 7.18 21.66
C ALA A 144 12.76 8.32 20.85
N THR A 145 12.01 8.00 19.79
CA THR A 145 11.28 8.99 18.99
C THR A 145 10.02 9.45 19.71
N PHE A 146 9.41 10.53 19.22
CA PHE A 146 8.13 11.00 19.74
C PHE A 146 7.06 9.91 19.69
N ASP A 147 6.94 9.24 18.54
CA ASP A 147 5.96 8.18 18.32
C ASP A 147 6.27 6.96 19.20
N GLY A 148 7.54 6.58 19.37
CA GLY A 148 7.96 5.56 20.34
C GLY A 148 7.52 5.90 21.78
N HIS A 149 7.68 7.16 22.19
CA HIS A 149 7.20 7.63 23.49
C HIS A 149 5.67 7.69 23.63
N ILE A 150 4.92 7.88 22.54
CA ILE A 150 3.45 7.75 22.56
C ILE A 150 3.06 6.29 22.82
N VAL A 151 3.69 5.34 22.12
CA VAL A 151 3.47 3.90 22.32
C VAL A 151 3.79 3.50 23.76
N GLU A 152 4.93 3.96 24.29
CA GLU A 152 5.32 3.72 25.69
C GLU A 152 4.27 4.29 26.67
N ALA A 153 3.79 5.51 26.45
CA ALA A 153 2.78 6.14 27.30
C ALA A 153 1.46 5.34 27.32
N LEU A 154 1.01 4.84 26.17
CA LEU A 154 -0.17 3.96 26.07
C LEU A 154 0.03 2.67 26.86
N MET A 155 1.21 2.05 26.76
CA MET A 155 1.55 0.83 27.52
C MET A 155 1.58 1.08 29.04
N LYS A 156 1.91 2.30 29.48
CA LYS A 156 1.85 2.72 30.89
C LYS A 156 0.47 3.18 31.34
N MET A 157 -0.55 3.13 30.47
CA MET A 157 -1.94 3.48 30.80
C MET A 157 -2.89 2.34 30.42
N PRO A 158 -2.95 1.24 31.20
CA PRO A 158 -3.82 0.10 30.90
C PRO A 158 -5.28 0.48 30.67
N GLU A 159 -5.77 1.49 31.39
CA GLU A 159 -7.14 1.97 31.29
C GLU A 159 -7.45 2.70 29.98
N VAL A 160 -6.45 3.25 29.29
CA VAL A 160 -6.58 3.79 27.92
C VAL A 160 -6.30 2.70 26.91
N ASN A 161 -5.30 1.84 27.17
CA ASN A 161 -4.90 0.76 26.28
C ASN A 161 -6.00 -0.30 26.08
N ALA A 162 -6.84 -0.52 27.10
CA ALA A 162 -7.99 -1.41 27.05
C ALA A 162 -9.25 -0.78 26.40
N MET A 163 -9.19 0.48 25.95
CA MET A 163 -10.30 1.09 25.21
C MET A 163 -10.36 0.55 23.77
N TYR A 164 -11.52 0.73 23.13
CA TYR A 164 -11.70 0.41 21.71
C TYR A 164 -10.64 1.12 20.83
N PRO A 165 -10.14 0.48 19.77
CA PRO A 165 -9.07 1.02 18.92
C PRO A 165 -9.36 2.44 18.39
N GLU A 166 -10.58 2.72 17.98
CA GLU A 166 -10.99 4.03 17.47
C GLU A 166 -10.89 5.11 18.55
N LEU A 167 -11.18 4.75 19.80
CA LEU A 167 -10.99 5.64 20.94
C LEU A 167 -9.52 5.87 21.28
N LYS A 168 -8.68 4.85 21.07
CA LYS A 168 -7.22 5.00 21.20
C LYS A 168 -6.68 5.94 20.13
N LEU A 169 -7.14 5.83 18.88
CA LEU A 169 -6.78 6.78 17.81
C LEU A 169 -7.14 8.23 18.18
N HIS A 170 -8.32 8.48 18.76
CA HIS A 170 -8.65 9.82 19.26
C HIS A 170 -7.70 10.32 20.37
N ALA A 171 -7.26 9.44 21.26
CA ALA A 171 -6.27 9.79 22.30
C ALA A 171 -4.89 10.09 21.70
N ILE A 172 -4.46 9.28 20.72
CA ILE A 172 -3.22 9.46 19.97
C ILE A 172 -3.24 10.79 19.22
N GLY A 173 -4.30 11.06 18.46
CA GLY A 173 -4.46 12.32 17.73
C GLY A 173 -4.49 13.54 18.66
N TRP A 174 -5.13 13.43 19.83
CA TRP A 174 -5.07 14.48 20.86
C TRP A 174 -3.64 14.77 21.30
N VAL A 175 -2.88 13.72 21.65
CA VAL A 175 -1.49 13.87 22.10
C VAL A 175 -0.60 14.41 21.01
N LYS A 176 -0.70 13.90 19.77
CA LYS A 176 0.07 14.40 18.62
C LYS A 176 -0.18 15.89 18.37
N HIS A 177 -1.39 16.37 18.64
CA HIS A 177 -1.74 17.78 18.52
C HIS A 177 -1.28 18.63 19.73
N LYS A 178 -1.33 18.09 20.95
CA LYS A 178 -1.09 18.87 22.18
C LYS A 178 0.36 18.85 22.66
N CYS A 179 1.06 17.76 22.43
CA CYS A 179 2.45 17.59 22.84
C CYS A 179 3.39 18.11 21.74
N LYS A 180 4.50 18.72 22.17
CA LYS A 180 5.62 19.05 21.29
C LYS A 180 6.31 17.74 20.82
N PRO A 181 6.92 17.70 19.61
CA PRO A 181 7.64 16.51 19.13
C PRO A 181 8.77 16.01 20.05
N GLY A 182 9.35 16.87 20.89
CA GLY A 182 10.36 16.47 21.87
C GLY A 182 9.80 15.98 23.21
N ALA A 183 8.49 15.82 23.37
CA ALA A 183 7.89 15.37 24.61
C ALA A 183 8.18 13.88 24.84
N LYS A 184 8.48 13.53 26.09
CA LYS A 184 8.72 12.14 26.50
C LYS A 184 7.46 11.51 27.07
N TRP A 185 7.46 10.19 27.18
CA TRP A 185 6.29 9.43 27.64
C TRP A 185 5.64 9.96 28.93
N PRO A 186 6.33 10.49 29.95
CA PRO A 186 5.66 11.00 31.15
C PRO A 186 4.85 12.28 30.89
N GLU A 187 5.35 13.18 30.03
CA GLU A 187 4.65 14.39 29.62
C GLU A 187 3.42 14.02 28.78
N ILE A 188 3.60 13.10 27.83
CA ILE A 188 2.53 12.56 26.99
C ILE A 188 1.44 11.89 27.84
N GLN A 189 1.85 11.09 28.82
CA GLN A 189 0.93 10.41 29.74
C GLN A 189 0.12 11.41 30.57
N ALA A 190 0.71 12.55 30.97
CA ALA A 190 -0.01 13.60 31.67
C ALA A 190 -1.10 14.22 30.78
N GLU A 191 -0.78 14.56 29.53
CA GLU A 191 -1.76 15.07 28.56
C GLU A 191 -2.87 14.07 28.25
N MET A 192 -2.53 12.78 28.14
CA MET A 192 -3.51 11.73 27.90
C MET A 192 -4.48 11.56 29.07
N ARG A 193 -4.04 11.79 30.32
CA ARG A 193 -4.94 11.86 31.49
C ARG A 193 -5.88 13.06 31.43
N ILE A 194 -5.41 14.21 30.93
CA ILE A 194 -6.25 15.40 30.73
C ILE A 194 -7.33 15.10 29.70
N TRP A 195 -6.96 14.53 28.55
CA TRP A 195 -7.91 14.08 27.53
C TRP A 195 -8.99 13.15 28.10
N LYS A 196 -8.57 12.13 28.87
CA LYS A 196 -9.49 11.18 29.48
C LYS A 196 -10.48 11.87 30.43
N LYS A 197 -9.99 12.73 31.33
CA LYS A 197 -10.84 13.48 32.28
C LYS A 197 -11.85 14.38 31.56
N ARG A 198 -11.42 15.08 30.51
CA ARG A 198 -12.29 15.92 29.70
C ARG A 198 -13.44 15.12 29.09
N ARG A 199 -13.11 14.00 28.47
CA ARG A 199 -14.09 13.10 27.85
C ARG A 199 -15.09 12.52 28.86
N GLU A 200 -14.62 12.16 30.05
CA GLU A 200 -15.50 11.69 31.14
C GLU A 200 -16.43 12.81 31.65
N GLY A 201 -15.95 14.06 31.68
CA GLY A 201 -16.77 15.24 31.97
C GLY A 201 -17.87 15.45 30.92
N GLU A 202 -17.50 15.45 29.64
CA GLU A 202 -18.44 15.61 28.51
C GLU A 202 -19.51 14.50 28.50
N ARG A 203 -19.14 13.25 28.81
CA ARG A 203 -20.09 12.13 29.00
C ARG A 203 -21.06 12.35 30.16
N LYS A 204 -20.61 12.94 31.27
CA LYS A 204 -21.46 13.23 32.44
C LYS A 204 -22.41 14.41 32.18
N GLU A 205 -21.98 15.40 31.39
CA GLU A 205 -22.81 16.55 31.01
C GLU A 205 -23.91 16.15 30.01
N THR A 206 -23.55 15.38 28.99
CA THR A 206 -24.53 14.82 28.02
C THR A 206 -25.43 13.76 28.64
N GLY A 207 -25.01 13.13 29.73
CA GLY A 207 -25.79 12.16 30.52
C GLY A 207 -26.77 12.76 31.54
N LYS A 208 -26.86 14.10 31.67
CA LYS A 208 -27.94 14.75 32.45
C LYS A 208 -29.26 14.63 31.68
N TYR A 209 -29.85 13.44 31.70
CA TYR A 209 -31.17 13.21 31.14
C TYR A 209 -32.20 13.95 31.99
N THR A 210 -32.87 14.95 31.41
CA THR A 210 -34.06 15.53 32.04
C THR A 210 -35.16 14.49 31.96
N SER A 211 -35.48 13.84 33.07
CA SER A 211 -36.53 12.83 33.09
C SER A 211 -37.87 13.45 32.65
N VAL A 212 -38.75 12.65 32.04
CA VAL A 212 -40.14 13.07 31.76
C VAL A 212 -40.84 13.52 33.05
N VAL A 213 -40.45 12.94 34.19
CA VAL A 213 -40.92 13.35 35.53
C VAL A 213 -40.40 14.73 35.92
N ASP A 214 -39.14 15.04 35.63
CA ASP A 214 -38.54 16.36 35.91
C ASP A 214 -39.19 17.44 35.03
N LEU A 215 -39.48 17.10 33.76
CA LEU A 215 -40.22 17.95 32.83
C LEU A 215 -41.66 18.21 33.30
N ALA A 216 -42.34 17.18 33.81
CA ALA A 216 -43.70 17.31 34.35
C ALA A 216 -43.73 18.19 35.60
N ARG A 217 -42.76 18.02 36.51
CA ARG A 217 -42.64 18.82 37.74
C ARG A 217 -42.30 20.29 37.42
N ALA A 218 -41.46 20.55 36.43
CA ALA A 218 -41.15 21.90 35.97
C ALA A 218 -42.38 22.61 35.37
N ARG A 219 -43.20 21.90 34.58
CA ARG A 219 -44.45 22.44 34.01
C ARG A 219 -45.51 22.76 35.07
N ALA A 220 -45.67 21.89 36.07
CA ALA A 220 -46.62 22.14 37.16
C ALA A 220 -46.25 23.38 37.99
N ASN A 221 -44.95 23.64 38.20
CA ASN A 221 -44.48 24.81 38.94
C ASN A 221 -44.55 26.13 38.15
N GLN A 222 -44.68 26.10 36.82
CA GLN A 222 -44.90 27.29 35.98
C GLN A 222 -46.38 27.71 35.89
N GLN A 223 -47.29 26.87 36.35
CA GLN A 223 -48.74 27.10 36.30
C GLN A 223 -49.32 27.62 37.62
N ASN A 224 -48.49 27.87 38.63
CA ASN A 224 -48.85 28.50 39.90
C ASN A 224 -48.37 29.95 39.97
#